data_AF-A0A3A4J2K0-F1
#
_entry.id   AF-A0A3A4J2K0-F1
#
_cell.length_a   1.000
_cell.length_b   1.000
_cell.length_c   1.000
_cell.angle_alpha   90.00
_cell.angle_beta   90.00
_cell.angle_gamma   90.00
#
_symmetry.space_group_name_H-M   'P 1'
#
loop_
_entity.id
_entity.type
_entity.pdbx_description
1 polymer ?
#
loop_
_entity_poly.entity_id
_entity_poly.type
_entity_poly.pdbx_seq_one_letter_code
_entity_poly.pdbx_strand_id
1 'polypeptide(L)'
;MGNTQSERTMPYALEFLGKNTDEITKQATQILGVLVNLPEYDRKDRKGGILTLMGLRGSFLVGFAIGEVPKNDPAKYYEIACKKCRLLHNLHYNDHFSDEKEKPPISSFVRRNEKYEIYGGGIPLGTFYSSDPCKYNCGFLAFSGLPELADEALVLVLALDMEWIKLDLAREIAQASTNPYFEALLKASRA
;
A
#
# COMPACT_ATOMS: atom_id res chain seq x y z
N MET A 1 17.80 -39.25 -10.65
CA MET A 1 17.64 -39.02 -9.20
C MET A 1 18.16 -37.62 -8.93
N GLY A 2 17.38 -36.55 -9.00
CA GLY A 2 16.08 -36.36 -8.35
C GLY A 2 16.30 -35.58 -7.05
N ASN A 3 16.84 -34.36 -7.14
CA ASN A 3 16.95 -33.44 -5.99
C ASN A 3 16.00 -32.27 -6.25
N THR A 4 14.70 -32.56 -6.12
CA THR A 4 13.67 -31.55 -5.92
C THR A 4 13.91 -30.95 -4.54
N GLN A 5 14.50 -29.76 -4.51
CA GLN A 5 14.41 -28.88 -3.34
C GLN A 5 12.93 -28.65 -3.09
N SER A 6 12.38 -29.41 -2.14
CA SER A 6 11.03 -29.25 -1.64
C SER A 6 10.84 -27.81 -1.20
N GLU A 7 9.87 -27.16 -1.80
CA GLU A 7 9.23 -25.93 -1.37
C GLU A 7 9.08 -25.93 0.15
N ARG A 8 10.01 -25.26 0.86
CA ARG A 8 9.73 -24.73 2.19
C ARG A 8 8.99 -23.42 1.98
N THR A 9 7.75 -23.50 1.47
CA THR A 9 6.78 -22.43 1.57
C THR A 9 6.53 -22.22 3.06
N MET A 10 7.11 -21.15 3.60
CA MET A 10 7.03 -20.83 5.02
C MET A 10 5.55 -20.65 5.42
N PRO A 11 5.03 -21.38 6.42
CA PRO A 11 3.70 -21.16 7.00
C PRO A 11 3.55 -19.78 7.70
N TYR A 12 4.61 -18.96 7.74
CA TYR A 12 4.61 -17.61 8.32
C TYR A 12 3.99 -16.53 7.41
N ALA A 13 3.64 -16.85 6.16
CA ALA A 13 2.96 -15.94 5.25
C ALA A 13 1.42 -15.90 5.45
N LEU A 14 0.86 -16.68 6.37
CA LEU A 14 -0.60 -16.82 6.52
C LEU A 14 -1.24 -15.97 7.65
N GLU A 15 -0.43 -15.26 8.43
CA GLU A 15 -0.89 -14.24 9.37
C GLU A 15 -0.26 -12.89 9.00
N PHE A 16 -0.67 -12.31 7.86
CA PHE A 16 -0.22 -10.98 7.49
C PHE A 16 -0.77 -9.98 8.51
N LEU A 17 0.03 -9.64 9.52
CA LEU A 17 -0.37 -8.78 10.64
C LEU A 17 -1.66 -9.28 11.32
N GLY A 18 -1.83 -10.60 11.40
CA GLY A 18 -3.03 -11.23 11.98
C GLY A 18 -4.23 -11.33 11.03
N LYS A 19 -4.08 -11.01 9.74
CA LYS A 19 -5.13 -11.12 8.71
C LYS A 19 -4.78 -12.18 7.67
N ASN A 20 -5.77 -12.91 7.18
CA ASN A 20 -5.59 -13.83 6.06
C ASN A 20 -5.74 -13.11 4.70
N THR A 21 -5.25 -13.72 3.63
CA THR A 21 -5.24 -13.11 2.29
C THR A 21 -6.63 -12.87 1.70
N ASP A 22 -7.60 -13.74 2.04
CA ASP A 22 -8.96 -13.65 1.52
C ASP A 22 -9.71 -12.45 2.13
N GLU A 23 -9.50 -12.19 3.42
CA GLU A 23 -10.02 -11.01 4.12
C GLU A 23 -9.46 -9.73 3.50
N ILE A 24 -8.14 -9.67 3.27
CA ILE A 24 -7.46 -8.51 2.68
C ILE A 24 -7.99 -8.22 1.28
N THR A 25 -8.07 -9.24 0.42
CA THR A 25 -8.51 -9.08 -0.97
C THR A 25 -9.99 -8.75 -1.08
N LYS A 26 -10.82 -9.36 -0.23
CA LYS A 26 -12.26 -9.04 -0.13
C LYS A 26 -12.47 -7.60 0.30
N GLN A 27 -11.81 -7.15 1.36
CA GLN A 27 -11.93 -5.77 1.84
C GLN A 27 -11.44 -4.77 0.79
N ALA A 28 -10.28 -5.03 0.18
CA ALA A 28 -9.74 -4.18 -0.88
C ALA A 28 -10.71 -4.07 -2.08
N THR A 29 -11.36 -5.17 -2.46
CA THR A 29 -12.35 -5.20 -3.53
C THR A 29 -13.61 -4.39 -3.18
N GLN A 30 -14.08 -4.49 -1.94
CA GLN A 30 -15.23 -3.70 -1.46
C GLN A 30 -14.91 -2.19 -1.47
N ILE A 31 -13.75 -1.80 -0.94
CA ILE A 31 -13.29 -0.40 -0.94
C ILE A 31 -13.15 0.11 -2.38
N LEU A 32 -12.55 -0.66 -3.28
CA LEU A 32 -12.44 -0.31 -4.68
C LEU A 32 -13.81 -0.08 -5.32
N GLY A 33 -14.78 -0.95 -5.02
CA GLY A 33 -16.16 -0.81 -5.48
C GLY A 33 -16.81 0.51 -5.04
N VAL A 34 -16.52 0.98 -3.84
CA VAL A 34 -16.98 2.31 -3.38
C VAL A 34 -16.22 3.44 -4.10
N LEU A 35 -14.89 3.34 -4.16
CA LEU A 35 -14.00 4.36 -4.75
C LEU A 35 -14.37 4.70 -6.19
N VAL A 36 -14.59 3.69 -7.05
CA VAL A 36 -14.93 3.92 -8.47
C VAL A 36 -16.30 4.57 -8.68
N ASN A 37 -17.14 4.58 -7.65
CA ASN A 37 -18.47 5.19 -7.66
C ASN A 37 -18.50 6.58 -7.01
N LEU A 38 -17.38 7.07 -6.45
CA LEU A 38 -17.32 8.42 -5.90
C LEU A 38 -17.53 9.47 -7.00
N PRO A 39 -18.29 10.55 -6.74
CA PRO A 39 -18.47 11.65 -7.68
C PRO A 39 -17.16 12.30 -8.14
N GLU A 40 -16.16 12.33 -7.25
CA GLU A 40 -14.85 12.96 -7.45
C GLU A 40 -13.92 12.11 -8.32
N TYR A 41 -14.19 10.80 -8.46
CA TYR A 41 -13.31 9.88 -9.16
C TYR A 41 -13.39 10.09 -10.68
N ASP A 42 -12.25 10.46 -11.28
CA ASP A 42 -12.12 10.58 -12.74
C ASP A 42 -12.22 9.20 -13.40
N ARG A 43 -13.38 8.92 -14.00
CA ARG A 43 -13.80 7.60 -14.50
C ARG A 43 -13.09 7.16 -15.78
N LYS A 44 -11.80 7.47 -15.98
CA LYS A 44 -10.97 7.12 -17.15
C LYS A 44 -10.66 5.62 -17.26
N ASP A 45 -11.68 4.77 -17.19
CA ASP A 45 -11.69 3.34 -17.48
C ASP A 45 -10.86 2.42 -16.57
N ARG A 46 -10.28 2.92 -15.48
CA ARG A 46 -9.53 2.08 -14.54
C ARG A 46 -10.39 1.62 -13.38
N LYS A 47 -10.61 0.30 -13.30
CA LYS A 47 -11.48 -0.38 -12.32
C LYS A 47 -10.77 -1.46 -11.51
N GLY A 48 -9.44 -1.41 -11.45
CA GLY A 48 -8.64 -2.43 -10.78
C GLY A 48 -7.15 -2.22 -10.93
N GLY A 49 -6.39 -3.09 -10.26
CA GLY A 49 -4.95 -2.97 -10.15
C GLY A 49 -4.35 -4.05 -9.27
N ILE A 50 -3.09 -3.86 -8.92
CA ILE A 50 -2.33 -4.76 -8.08
C ILE A 50 -2.09 -4.12 -6.71
N LEU A 51 -2.55 -4.80 -5.66
CA LEU A 51 -2.23 -4.51 -4.27
C LEU A 51 -0.98 -5.29 -3.90
N THR A 52 0.07 -4.63 -3.45
CA THR A 52 1.32 -5.25 -3.03
C THR A 52 1.54 -5.02 -1.54
N LEU A 53 1.83 -6.11 -0.82
CA LEU A 53 2.23 -6.09 0.58
C LEU A 53 3.69 -6.56 0.68
N MET A 54 4.50 -5.79 1.40
CA MET A 54 5.91 -6.10 1.66
C MET A 54 6.15 -6.19 3.15
N GLY A 55 6.81 -7.27 3.59
CA GLY A 55 7.17 -7.46 4.98
C GLY A 55 8.29 -6.53 5.44
N LEU A 56 8.43 -6.43 6.76
CA LEU A 56 9.59 -5.80 7.39
C LEU A 56 10.90 -6.35 6.81
N ARG A 57 11.85 -5.45 6.52
CA ARG A 57 13.16 -5.77 5.93
C ARG A 57 13.09 -6.54 4.60
N GLY A 58 11.96 -6.46 3.90
CA GLY A 58 11.74 -7.20 2.65
C GLY A 58 11.65 -8.71 2.82
N SER A 59 11.35 -9.19 4.03
CA SER A 59 11.21 -10.61 4.36
C SER A 59 10.22 -11.37 3.47
N PHE A 60 9.22 -10.67 2.94
CA PHE A 60 8.34 -11.16 1.90
C PHE A 60 7.86 -10.02 1.01
N LEU A 61 7.37 -10.39 -0.18
CA LEU A 61 6.72 -9.48 -1.12
C LEU A 61 5.63 -10.28 -1.86
N VAL A 62 4.38 -9.85 -1.72
CA VAL A 62 3.22 -10.52 -2.33
C VAL A 62 2.34 -9.50 -3.04
N GLY A 63 1.77 -9.90 -4.17
CA GLY A 63 0.84 -9.09 -4.96
C GLY A 63 -0.52 -9.77 -5.10
N PHE A 64 -1.58 -8.99 -5.06
CA PHE A 64 -2.96 -9.44 -5.22
C PHE A 64 -3.64 -8.62 -6.32
N ALA A 65 -4.33 -9.31 -7.22
CA ALA A 65 -5.19 -8.66 -8.21
C ALA A 65 -6.50 -8.21 -7.54
N ILE A 66 -6.80 -6.91 -7.60
CA ILE A 66 -8.03 -6.33 -7.06
C ILE A 66 -8.80 -5.68 -8.21
N GLY A 67 -10.08 -6.06 -8.37
CA GLY A 67 -10.93 -5.55 -9.46
C GLY A 67 -10.47 -5.99 -10.85
N GLU A 68 -10.77 -5.17 -11.86
CA GLU A 68 -10.40 -5.43 -13.26
C GLU A 68 -8.98 -4.94 -13.57
N VAL A 69 -8.00 -5.83 -13.45
CA VAL A 69 -6.61 -5.54 -13.84
C VAL A 69 -6.52 -5.48 -15.36
N PRO A 70 -5.97 -4.40 -15.97
CA PRO A 70 -5.84 -4.32 -17.41
C PRO A 70 -5.03 -5.48 -17.99
N LYS A 71 -5.64 -6.24 -18.91
CA LYS A 71 -5.10 -7.50 -19.46
C LYS A 71 -3.80 -7.32 -20.25
N ASN A 72 -3.58 -6.11 -20.75
CA ASN A 72 -2.45 -5.79 -21.61
C ASN A 72 -1.11 -5.77 -20.86
N ASP A 73 -1.10 -5.50 -19.55
CA ASP A 73 0.15 -5.45 -18.79
C ASP A 73 -0.01 -5.58 -17.25
N PRO A 74 -0.50 -6.72 -16.73
CA PRO A 74 -0.58 -6.93 -15.28
C PRO A 74 0.81 -6.91 -14.60
N ALA A 75 1.86 -7.29 -15.32
CA ALA A 75 3.24 -7.32 -14.80
C ALA A 75 3.74 -5.91 -14.46
N LYS A 76 3.45 -4.91 -15.30
CA LYS A 76 3.79 -3.52 -15.04
C LYS A 76 3.15 -2.97 -13.77
N TYR A 77 1.87 -3.26 -13.52
CA TYR A 77 1.21 -2.80 -12.29
C TYR A 77 1.84 -3.44 -11.05
N TYR A 78 2.15 -4.74 -11.12
CA TYR A 78 2.87 -5.40 -10.04
C TYR A 78 4.26 -4.79 -9.81
N GLU A 79 5.02 -4.53 -10.88
CA GLU A 79 6.35 -3.92 -10.78
C GLU A 79 6.28 -2.53 -10.15
N ILE A 80 5.34 -1.69 -10.60
CA ILE A 80 5.13 -0.34 -10.06
C ILE A 80 4.75 -0.41 -8.57
N ALA A 81 3.80 -1.27 -8.19
CA ALA A 81 3.42 -1.44 -6.79
C ALA A 81 4.60 -1.94 -5.93
N CYS A 82 5.42 -2.86 -6.45
CA CYS A 82 6.65 -3.30 -5.79
C CYS A 82 7.69 -2.17 -5.65
N LYS A 83 7.87 -1.32 -6.68
CA LYS A 83 8.77 -0.15 -6.62
C LYS A 83 8.35 0.80 -5.50
N LYS A 84 7.04 1.05 -5.31
CA LYS A 84 6.51 1.88 -4.22
C LYS A 84 6.87 1.33 -2.83
N CYS A 85 6.67 0.03 -2.58
CA CYS A 85 7.05 -0.60 -1.32
C CYS A 85 8.57 -0.58 -1.09
N ARG A 86 9.37 -0.91 -2.12
CA ARG A 86 10.84 -0.92 -2.02
C ARG A 86 11.42 0.47 -1.77
N LEU A 87 10.86 1.51 -2.37
CA LEU A 87 11.24 2.89 -2.09
C LEU A 87 11.08 3.19 -0.61
N LEU A 88 9.89 2.95 -0.05
CA LEU A 88 9.63 3.20 1.36
C LEU A 88 10.53 2.34 2.25
N HIS A 89 10.67 1.06 1.95
CA HIS A 89 11.60 0.18 2.64
C HIS A 89 13.01 0.76 2.70
N ASN A 90 13.56 1.17 1.55
CA ASN A 90 14.91 1.70 1.49
C ASN A 90 15.04 3.02 2.26
N LEU A 91 14.03 3.87 2.22
CA LEU A 91 14.05 5.14 2.93
C LEU A 91 13.88 5.00 4.45
N HIS A 92 13.25 3.92 4.91
CA HIS A 92 13.06 3.62 6.34
C HIS A 92 14.21 2.79 6.94
N TYR A 93 14.96 2.02 6.13
CA TYR A 93 15.95 1.06 6.63
C TYR A 93 17.38 1.23 6.11
N ASN A 94 17.64 2.05 5.08
CA ASN A 94 19.02 2.30 4.69
C ASN A 94 19.60 3.47 5.49
N ASP A 95 20.74 3.22 6.14
CA ASP A 95 21.54 4.13 6.99
C ASP A 95 22.02 5.44 6.29
N HIS A 96 21.60 5.71 5.05
CA HIS A 96 21.93 6.96 4.37
C HIS A 96 21.18 8.17 4.92
N PHE A 97 20.16 7.98 5.77
CA PHE A 97 19.64 9.01 6.66
C PHE A 97 20.46 9.05 7.96
N SER A 98 21.77 9.20 7.83
CA SER A 98 22.70 9.32 8.96
C SER A 98 22.66 10.70 9.62
N ASP A 99 21.96 11.66 9.02
CA ASP A 99 21.60 12.90 9.71
C ASP A 99 20.34 12.64 10.53
N GLU A 100 20.48 12.59 11.86
CA GLU A 100 19.42 12.38 12.88
C GLU A 100 18.19 13.32 12.76
N LYS A 101 18.15 14.21 11.76
CA LYS A 101 17.14 15.25 11.58
C LYS A 101 16.06 14.93 10.55
N GLU A 102 16.30 14.04 9.59
CA GLU A 102 15.30 13.78 8.54
C GLU A 102 14.47 12.53 8.86
N LYS A 103 13.18 12.74 9.13
CA LYS A 103 12.24 11.63 9.32
C LYS A 103 11.99 10.91 7.99
N PRO A 104 11.87 9.58 7.97
CA PRO A 104 11.51 8.85 6.77
C PRO A 104 10.10 9.26 6.30
N PRO A 105 9.82 9.18 4.98
CA PRO A 105 8.54 9.64 4.45
C PRO A 105 7.36 8.76 4.90
N ILE A 106 6.23 9.41 5.14
CA ILE A 106 4.97 8.78 5.55
C ILE A 106 4.16 8.19 4.38
N SER A 107 4.53 8.50 3.13
CA SER A 107 3.95 7.93 1.90
C SER A 107 4.96 8.04 0.77
N SER A 108 4.85 7.15 -0.22
CA SER A 108 5.68 7.23 -1.44
C SER A 108 5.39 8.50 -2.24
N PHE A 109 4.21 9.13 -2.04
CA PHE A 109 3.83 10.38 -2.68
C PHE A 109 4.73 11.56 -2.28
N VAL A 110 5.23 11.60 -1.04
CA VAL A 110 6.11 12.68 -0.53
C VAL A 110 7.43 12.74 -1.32
N ARG A 111 7.83 11.63 -1.94
CA ARG A 111 9.03 11.55 -2.78
C ARG A 111 8.69 11.44 -4.27
N ARG A 112 7.43 11.67 -4.68
CA ARG A 112 6.96 11.56 -6.06
C ARG A 112 7.88 12.33 -6.99
N ASN A 113 8.39 11.65 -8.01
CA ASN A 113 9.20 12.23 -9.06
C ASN A 113 9.04 11.43 -10.36
N GLU A 114 8.27 11.99 -11.29
CA GLU A 114 7.96 11.34 -12.56
C GLU A 114 9.20 11.10 -13.44
N LYS A 115 10.19 12.01 -13.39
CA LYS A 115 11.46 11.87 -14.12
C LYS A 115 12.25 10.65 -13.65
N TYR A 116 12.11 10.25 -12.39
CA TYR A 116 12.79 9.11 -11.79
C TYR A 116 11.86 7.91 -11.57
N GLU A 117 10.67 7.90 -12.19
CA GLU A 117 9.67 6.84 -12.02
C GLU A 117 9.28 6.57 -10.55
N ILE A 118 9.29 7.61 -9.73
CA ILE A 118 8.85 7.54 -8.34
C ILE A 118 7.40 7.99 -8.27
N TYR A 119 6.50 7.07 -7.92
CA TYR A 119 5.06 7.28 -7.88
C TYR A 119 4.49 7.18 -6.46
N GLY A 120 3.40 7.92 -6.21
CA GLY A 120 2.60 7.84 -4.98
C GLY A 120 1.77 6.57 -4.87
N GLY A 121 1.04 6.38 -3.77
CA GLY A 121 0.16 5.23 -3.57
C GLY A 121 0.77 4.04 -2.82
N GLY A 122 1.90 4.24 -2.15
CA GLY A 122 2.43 3.34 -1.14
C GLY A 122 2.51 4.00 0.23
N ILE A 123 2.29 3.22 1.30
CA ILE A 123 2.36 3.66 2.69
C ILE A 123 3.15 2.67 3.56
N PRO A 124 3.85 3.12 4.61
CA PRO A 124 4.35 2.23 5.65
C PRO A 124 3.18 1.67 6.46
N LEU A 125 3.31 0.41 6.87
CA LEU A 125 2.42 -0.24 7.82
C LEU A 125 3.13 -0.31 9.17
N GLY A 126 2.37 -0.04 10.22
CA GLY A 126 2.84 -0.10 11.58
C GLY A 126 1.62 0.02 12.46
N THR A 127 1.36 -1.00 13.27
CA THR A 127 0.49 -0.82 14.42
C THR A 127 1.12 0.22 15.35
N PHE A 128 0.55 0.43 16.52
CA PHE A 128 1.24 0.96 17.69
C PHE A 128 0.88 2.37 18.16
N TYR A 129 0.87 2.39 19.50
CA TYR A 129 0.35 3.36 20.43
C TYR A 129 1.17 4.66 20.53
N SER A 130 1.83 5.11 19.47
CA SER A 130 2.78 6.22 19.58
C SER A 130 2.84 7.09 18.33
N SER A 131 3.04 8.39 18.55
CA SER A 131 3.29 9.44 17.57
C SER A 131 4.65 9.32 16.85
N ASP A 132 5.34 8.18 17.00
CA ASP A 132 6.62 7.89 16.36
C ASP A 132 6.49 6.70 15.39
N PRO A 133 6.20 6.95 14.11
CA PRO A 133 6.04 5.91 13.09
C PRO A 133 7.35 5.15 12.78
N CYS A 134 8.49 5.57 13.33
CA CYS A 134 9.78 4.92 13.06
C CYS A 134 10.05 3.73 13.99
N LYS A 135 9.37 3.63 15.15
CA LYS A 135 9.72 2.63 16.16
C LYS A 135 9.20 1.21 15.89
N TYR A 136 8.17 1.05 15.05
CA TYR A 136 7.51 -0.25 14.93
C TYR A 136 6.82 -0.49 13.57
N ASN A 137 7.47 -0.12 12.46
CA ASN A 137 6.96 -0.48 11.13
C ASN A 137 6.99 -2.00 10.94
N CYS A 138 5.84 -2.57 10.60
CA CYS A 138 5.67 -4.00 10.38
C CYS A 138 5.68 -4.39 8.89
N GLY A 139 5.60 -3.41 7.98
CA GLY A 139 5.68 -3.65 6.54
C GLY A 139 5.37 -2.40 5.71
N PHE A 140 5.02 -2.64 4.45
CA PHE A 140 4.62 -1.61 3.49
C PHE A 140 3.47 -2.13 2.64
N LEU A 141 2.54 -1.23 2.30
CA LEU A 141 1.39 -1.52 1.45
C LEU A 141 1.37 -0.54 0.30
N ALA A 142 1.15 -1.03 -0.92
CA ALA A 142 1.00 -0.17 -2.07
C ALA A 142 -0.07 -0.70 -3.01
N PHE A 143 -0.71 0.20 -3.75
CA PHE A 143 -1.59 -0.17 -4.86
C PHE A 143 -1.08 0.43 -6.15
N SER A 144 -1.31 -0.24 -7.27
CA SER A 144 -1.10 0.35 -8.60
C SER A 144 -2.17 -0.10 -9.56
N GLY A 145 -2.90 0.87 -10.11
CA GLY A 145 -3.92 0.62 -11.12
C GLY A 145 -4.87 1.79 -11.34
N LEU A 146 -4.95 2.73 -10.41
CA LEU A 146 -5.80 3.91 -10.45
C LEU A 146 -4.94 5.17 -10.68
N PRO A 147 -5.54 6.38 -10.70
CA PRO A 147 -4.78 7.62 -10.47
C PRO A 147 -4.02 7.56 -9.13
N GLU A 148 -2.83 8.15 -9.03
CA GLU A 148 -1.93 7.97 -7.88
C GLU A 148 -2.57 8.30 -6.51
N LEU A 149 -3.36 9.37 -6.44
CA LEU A 149 -4.07 9.74 -5.21
C LEU A 149 -5.21 8.77 -4.88
N ALA A 150 -5.82 8.14 -5.90
CA ALA A 150 -6.83 7.10 -5.69
C ALA A 150 -6.19 5.79 -5.23
N ASP A 151 -5.01 5.43 -5.77
CA ASP A 151 -4.19 4.31 -5.25
C ASP A 151 -3.93 4.52 -3.75
N GLU A 152 -3.49 5.73 -3.36
CA GLU A 152 -3.19 6.07 -1.97
C GLU A 152 -4.44 6.03 -1.07
N ALA A 153 -5.56 6.60 -1.50
CA ALA A 153 -6.79 6.59 -0.72
C ALA A 153 -7.29 5.15 -0.45
N LEU A 154 -7.20 4.27 -1.47
CA LEU A 154 -7.57 2.86 -1.33
C LEU A 154 -6.72 2.17 -0.26
N VAL A 155 -5.39 2.32 -0.30
CA VAL A 155 -4.51 1.65 0.68
C VAL A 155 -4.66 2.22 2.08
N LEU A 156 -4.95 3.52 2.22
CA LEU A 156 -5.21 4.13 3.52
C LEU A 156 -6.47 3.58 4.17
N VAL A 157 -7.59 3.54 3.43
CA VAL A 157 -8.85 2.99 3.96
C VAL A 157 -8.71 1.50 4.24
N LEU A 158 -8.04 0.74 3.37
CA LEU A 158 -7.77 -0.68 3.61
C LEU A 158 -6.94 -0.88 4.87
N ALA A 159 -5.85 -0.13 5.03
CA ALA A 159 -4.99 -0.26 6.22
C ALA A 159 -5.72 0.15 7.51
N LEU A 160 -6.69 1.08 7.46
CA LEU A 160 -7.55 1.39 8.60
C LEU A 160 -8.50 0.25 8.94
N ASP A 161 -9.19 -0.31 7.94
CA ASP A 161 -10.16 -1.38 8.16
C ASP A 161 -9.48 -2.68 8.60
N MET A 162 -8.23 -2.89 8.21
CA MET A 162 -7.39 -3.99 8.68
C MET A 162 -6.69 -3.71 10.01
N GLU A 163 -6.90 -2.53 10.61
CA GLU A 163 -6.27 -2.07 11.87
C GLU A 163 -4.73 -2.04 11.82
N TRP A 164 -4.16 -1.87 10.62
CA TRP A 164 -2.71 -1.78 10.40
C TRP A 164 -2.17 -0.37 10.63
N ILE A 165 -3.02 0.65 10.62
CA ILE A 165 -2.69 2.04 10.95
C ILE A 165 -3.84 2.70 11.74
N LYS A 166 -3.57 3.85 12.38
CA LYS A 166 -4.59 4.68 13.04
C LYS A 166 -5.15 5.76 12.12
N LEU A 167 -6.36 6.23 12.43
CA LEU A 167 -7.03 7.29 11.68
C LEU A 167 -6.21 8.58 11.60
N ASP A 168 -5.55 8.97 12.69
CA ASP A 168 -4.75 10.21 12.72
C ASP A 168 -3.57 10.15 11.74
N LEU A 169 -2.86 9.01 11.68
CA LEU A 169 -1.79 8.80 10.71
C LEU A 169 -2.34 8.76 9.28
N ALA A 170 -3.49 8.12 9.06
CA ALA A 170 -4.08 8.05 7.73
C ALA A 170 -4.48 9.45 7.21
N ARG A 171 -5.00 10.30 8.09
CA ARG A 171 -5.28 11.72 7.82
C ARG A 171 -4.02 12.53 7.58
N GLU A 172 -2.97 12.31 8.36
CA GLU A 172 -1.68 12.97 8.16
C GLU A 172 -1.11 12.66 6.76
N ILE A 173 -1.15 11.39 6.35
CA ILE A 173 -0.72 10.97 5.00
C ILE A 173 -1.58 11.62 3.92
N ALA A 174 -2.91 11.54 4.05
CA ALA A 174 -3.84 12.13 3.09
C ALA A 174 -3.69 13.66 2.98
N GLN A 175 -3.40 14.33 4.09
CA GLN A 175 -3.14 15.76 4.11
C GLN A 175 -1.82 16.10 3.40
N ALA A 176 -0.76 15.33 3.64
CA ALA A 176 0.54 15.55 3.01
C ALA A 176 0.51 15.43 1.48
N SER A 177 -0.37 14.58 0.94
CA SER A 177 -0.59 14.43 -0.51
C SER A 177 -1.73 15.29 -1.07
N THR A 178 -2.44 16.04 -0.21
CA THR A 178 -3.66 16.78 -0.56
C THR A 178 -4.69 15.86 -1.25
N ASN A 179 -4.86 14.65 -0.72
CA ASN A 179 -5.65 13.58 -1.34
C ASN A 179 -7.16 13.92 -1.34
N PRO A 180 -7.78 14.15 -2.52
CA PRO A 180 -9.19 14.54 -2.59
C PRO A 180 -10.16 13.38 -2.34
N TYR A 181 -9.68 12.12 -2.40
CA TYR A 181 -10.54 10.95 -2.34
C TYR A 181 -10.70 10.39 -0.93
N PHE A 182 -9.73 10.62 -0.04
CA PHE A 182 -9.62 9.88 1.23
C PHE A 182 -10.84 10.04 2.14
N GLU A 183 -11.24 11.27 2.49
CA GLU A 183 -12.37 11.48 3.42
C GLU A 183 -13.71 11.03 2.81
N ALA A 184 -13.91 11.25 1.50
CA ALA A 184 -15.09 10.79 0.79
C ALA A 184 -15.19 9.25 0.78
N LEU A 185 -14.07 8.57 0.49
CA LEU A 185 -13.98 7.11 0.49
C LEU A 185 -14.17 6.53 1.88
N LEU A 186 -13.52 7.11 2.90
CA LEU A 186 -13.63 6.67 4.29
C LEU A 186 -15.08 6.76 4.79
N LYS A 187 -15.78 7.85 4.46
CA LYS A 187 -17.18 8.02 4.82
C LYS A 187 -18.08 7.02 4.08
N ALA A 188 -17.89 6.88 2.77
CA ALA A 188 -18.76 6.05 1.94
C ALA A 188 -18.56 4.54 2.17
N SER A 189 -17.37 4.10 2.55
CA SER A 189 -17.07 2.68 2.85
C SER A 189 -17.64 2.19 4.18
N ARG A 190 -18.15 3.10 5.02
CA ARG A 190 -18.67 2.81 6.37
C ARG A 190 -20.15 3.14 6.55
N ALA A 191 -20.82 3.56 5.47
CA ALA A 191 -22.26 3.82 5.44
C ALA A 191 -23.04 2.55 5.13
#